data_AF-A0A9P8ADM5-F1
#
_entry.id   AF-A0A9P8ADM5-F1
#
_cell.length_a   1.000
_cell.length_b   1.000
_cell.length_c   1.000
_cell.angle_alpha   90.00
_cell.angle_beta   90.00
_cell.angle_gamma   90.00
#
_symmetry.space_group_name_H-M   'P 1'
#
loop_
_entity.id
_entity.type
_entity.pdbx_description
1 polymer ?
#
loop_
_entity_poly.entity_id
_entity_poly.type
_entity_poly.pdbx_seq_one_letter_code
_entity_poly.pdbx_strand_id
1 'polypeptide(L)'
;MVAAVRDLIEFSYLVRRHIISEDDILEIEGCVNRFHENREVFRECGIRPTGFSPLPRQHSLVHYSHLIRQFGAPNGLCSSITESKHIHAVKKPWRRSSRHKALGQMLMVNQRIDKLAAARVDFSARGMLSGSALSLPLAPSESGSLQQGGQQEEDSDISATDDTHLPDIMSEVLLSKTYVRNITRNIHHLGHKLHLTRLYELTRRYLYNRESPNDGNSHQVLLDHCPKFDSRVYVHHSARAMFYAPSDLCGIMGMHRERIRVTPSWRGGRPRRDCVFISSSYDNEAEGGGLLDNLLIARVFLFFSFKIGKVRHQCALVHWFSVDGDCPDPETGMWMATPDYSDAEKEMEVISVDSIFRAAHLIGCAGDTFLPVQGFDDTHSLDAFNLFYVNKYADYHAHEIAF
;
A
#
# COMPACT_ATOMS: atom_id res chain seq x y z
N MET A 1 -14.08 8.09 -23.15
CA MET A 1 -13.58 8.97 -22.06
C MET A 1 -12.62 8.25 -21.13
N VAL A 2 -12.96 7.05 -20.65
CA VAL A 2 -12.11 6.27 -19.74
C VAL A 2 -10.73 6.01 -20.35
N ALA A 3 -10.65 5.56 -21.61
CA ALA A 3 -9.37 5.37 -22.31
C ALA A 3 -8.47 6.62 -22.30
N ALA A 4 -9.03 7.83 -22.50
CA ALA A 4 -8.26 9.07 -22.44
C ALA A 4 -7.73 9.35 -21.02
N VAL A 5 -8.52 9.05 -19.98
CA VAL A 5 -8.08 9.20 -18.59
C VAL A 5 -7.01 8.17 -18.27
N ARG A 6 -7.20 6.91 -18.67
CA ARG A 6 -6.21 5.85 -18.54
C ARG A 6 -4.88 6.25 -19.17
N ASP A 7 -4.87 6.67 -20.44
CA ASP A 7 -3.61 7.02 -21.14
C ASP A 7 -2.86 8.17 -20.47
N LEU A 8 -3.60 9.13 -19.91
CA LEU A 8 -3.02 10.24 -19.14
C LEU A 8 -2.45 9.77 -17.79
N ILE A 9 -3.14 8.86 -17.10
CA ILE A 9 -2.68 8.27 -15.84
C ILE A 9 -1.45 7.41 -16.12
N GLU A 10 -1.49 6.54 -17.13
CA GLU A 10 -0.38 5.68 -17.53
C GLU A 10 0.88 6.50 -17.81
N PHE A 11 0.76 7.53 -18.66
CA PHE A 11 1.84 8.50 -18.88
C PHE A 11 2.39 9.06 -17.56
N SER A 12 1.50 9.45 -16.65
CA SER A 12 1.89 10.08 -15.38
C SER A 12 2.65 9.13 -14.45
N TYR A 13 2.39 7.82 -14.52
CA TYR A 13 3.14 6.81 -13.78
C TYR A 13 4.47 6.49 -14.46
N LEU A 14 4.49 6.31 -15.78
CA LEU A 14 5.71 6.02 -16.54
C LEU A 14 6.79 7.10 -16.37
N VAL A 15 6.42 8.38 -16.51
CA VAL A 15 7.38 9.49 -16.35
C VAL A 15 7.87 9.71 -14.91
N ARG A 16 7.35 8.95 -13.94
CA ARG A 16 7.75 8.99 -12.53
C ARG A 16 8.63 7.82 -12.10
N ARG A 17 8.85 6.83 -12.97
CA ARG A 17 9.79 5.73 -12.71
C ARG A 17 11.17 6.28 -12.38
N HIS A 18 11.86 5.63 -11.43
CA HIS A 18 13.22 5.98 -11.03
C HIS A 18 14.24 5.74 -12.16
N ILE A 19 14.00 4.71 -12.98
CA ILE A 19 14.81 4.37 -14.16
C ILE A 19 13.88 4.41 -15.36
N ILE A 20 14.31 5.08 -16.43
CA ILE A 20 13.58 5.18 -17.69
C ILE A 20 14.55 4.77 -18.80
N SER A 21 14.27 3.62 -19.42
CA SER A 21 14.96 3.08 -20.59
C SER A 21 14.44 3.70 -21.90
N GLU A 22 15.07 3.38 -23.04
CA GLU A 22 14.53 3.80 -24.33
C GLU A 22 13.17 3.14 -24.64
N ASP A 23 12.94 1.91 -24.19
CA ASP A 23 11.65 1.23 -24.34
C ASP A 23 10.55 1.95 -23.54
N ASP A 24 10.86 2.39 -22.31
CA ASP A 24 9.95 3.23 -21.51
C ASP A 24 9.64 4.55 -22.22
N ILE A 25 10.62 5.16 -22.90
CA ILE A 25 10.40 6.40 -23.65
C ILE A 25 9.45 6.16 -24.83
N LEU A 26 9.60 5.05 -25.55
CA LEU A 26 8.66 4.67 -26.61
C LEU A 26 7.25 4.46 -26.05
N GLU A 27 7.13 3.84 -24.87
CA GLU A 27 5.85 3.67 -24.19
C GLU A 27 5.23 5.01 -23.76
N ILE A 28 6.04 5.93 -23.22
CA ILE A 28 5.63 7.29 -22.87
C ILE A 28 5.11 8.04 -24.11
N GLU A 29 5.86 8.02 -25.22
CA GLU A 29 5.45 8.65 -26.48
C GLU A 29 4.15 8.03 -27.02
N GLY A 30 4.03 6.70 -26.95
CA GLY A 30 2.81 5.97 -27.28
C GLY A 30 1.60 6.40 -26.44
N CYS A 31 1.77 6.55 -25.12
CA CYS A 31 0.72 7.03 -24.22
C CYS A 31 0.27 8.45 -24.57
N VAL A 32 1.21 9.35 -24.87
CA VAL A 32 0.88 10.74 -25.28
C VAL A 32 0.07 10.75 -26.58
N ASN A 33 0.45 9.93 -27.55
CA ASN A 33 -0.26 9.83 -28.83
C ASN A 33 -1.69 9.30 -28.62
N ARG A 34 -1.85 8.16 -27.93
CA ARG A 34 -3.18 7.61 -27.62
C ARG A 34 -4.04 8.59 -26.82
N PHE A 35 -3.45 9.29 -25.85
CA PHE A 35 -4.15 10.34 -25.10
C PHE A 35 -4.65 11.46 -26.01
N HIS A 36 -3.84 11.91 -26.97
CA HIS A 36 -4.22 12.96 -27.92
C HIS A 36 -5.34 12.55 -28.87
N GLU A 37 -5.36 11.28 -29.28
CA GLU A 37 -6.46 10.71 -30.07
C GLU A 37 -7.72 10.59 -29.20
N ASN A 38 -7.61 9.95 -28.04
CA ASN A 38 -8.76 9.64 -27.19
C ASN A 38 -9.38 10.86 -26.51
N ARG A 39 -8.61 11.94 -26.27
CA ARG A 39 -9.15 13.16 -25.63
C ARG A 39 -10.17 13.88 -26.49
N GLU A 40 -10.24 13.61 -27.79
CA GLU A 40 -11.18 14.28 -28.70
C GLU A 40 -12.64 14.04 -28.34
N VAL A 41 -12.94 12.94 -27.66
CA VAL A 41 -14.25 12.67 -27.06
C VAL A 41 -14.73 13.81 -26.14
N PHE A 42 -13.83 14.52 -25.44
CA PHE A 42 -14.21 15.65 -24.59
C PHE A 42 -14.65 16.87 -25.41
N ARG A 43 -14.17 17.01 -26.65
CA ARG A 43 -14.65 18.03 -27.59
C ARG A 43 -15.99 17.62 -28.19
N GLU A 44 -16.12 16.37 -28.60
CA GLU A 44 -17.36 15.81 -29.16
C GLU A 44 -18.54 15.87 -28.19
N CYS A 45 -18.32 15.58 -26.91
CA CYS A 45 -19.34 15.69 -25.87
C CYS A 45 -19.60 17.13 -25.40
N GLY A 46 -18.98 18.14 -26.03
CA GLY A 46 -19.17 19.55 -25.70
C GLY A 46 -18.57 19.99 -24.36
N ILE A 47 -17.78 19.13 -23.69
CA ILE A 47 -17.08 19.47 -22.44
C ILE A 47 -15.99 20.51 -22.73
N ARG A 48 -15.34 20.41 -23.90
CA ARG A 48 -14.27 21.33 -24.31
C ARG A 48 -14.36 21.74 -25.79
N PRO A 49 -15.35 22.57 -26.15
CA PRO A 49 -15.60 22.93 -27.55
C PRO A 49 -14.48 23.79 -28.16
N THR A 50 -13.75 24.55 -27.33
CA THR A 50 -12.65 25.44 -27.76
C THR A 50 -11.30 24.73 -27.91
N GLY A 51 -11.26 23.40 -27.78
CA GLY A 51 -10.03 22.59 -27.94
C GLY A 51 -9.06 22.67 -26.75
N PHE A 52 -7.92 21.98 -26.88
CA PHE A 52 -7.00 21.68 -25.76
C PHE A 52 -5.83 22.66 -25.59
N SER A 53 -5.61 23.59 -26.52
CA SER A 53 -4.48 24.54 -26.53
C SER A 53 -4.31 25.36 -25.24
N PRO A 54 -5.38 25.77 -24.50
CA PRO A 54 -5.24 26.52 -23.26
C PRO A 54 -4.80 25.68 -22.03
N LEU A 55 -4.31 24.45 -22.20
CA LEU A 55 -3.84 23.60 -21.10
C LEU A 55 -2.31 23.45 -21.09
N PRO A 56 -1.58 24.31 -20.37
CA PRO A 56 -0.13 24.21 -20.24
C PRO A 56 0.34 22.82 -19.79
N ARG A 57 -0.38 22.18 -18.86
CA ARG A 57 -0.02 20.84 -18.34
C ARG A 57 -0.23 19.71 -19.33
N GLN A 58 -1.20 19.83 -20.24
CA GLN A 58 -1.36 18.85 -21.32
C GLN A 58 -0.40 19.13 -22.46
N HIS A 59 -0.09 20.40 -22.72
CA HIS A 59 0.92 20.77 -23.70
C HIS A 59 2.31 20.30 -23.27
N SER A 60 2.64 20.33 -21.98
CA SER A 60 3.96 19.87 -21.51
C SER A 60 4.24 18.39 -21.78
N LEU A 61 3.21 17.56 -21.97
CA LEU A 61 3.36 16.09 -22.13
C LEU A 61 4.29 15.74 -23.30
N VAL A 62 4.22 16.46 -24.42
CA VAL A 62 5.05 16.19 -25.61
C VAL A 62 6.53 16.52 -25.42
N HIS A 63 6.88 17.22 -24.35
CA HIS A 63 8.27 17.59 -24.06
C HIS A 63 8.96 16.59 -23.14
N TYR A 64 8.24 15.68 -22.48
CA TYR A 64 8.82 14.79 -21.48
C TYR A 64 9.88 13.86 -22.09
N SER A 65 9.63 13.25 -23.24
CA SER A 65 10.62 12.33 -23.85
C SER A 65 11.94 13.04 -24.17
N HIS A 66 11.87 14.25 -24.75
CA HIS A 66 13.05 15.07 -25.01
C HIS A 66 13.78 15.47 -23.72
N LEU A 67 13.05 15.92 -22.71
CA LEU A 67 13.62 16.37 -21.44
C LEU A 67 14.24 15.20 -20.65
N ILE A 68 13.62 14.02 -20.67
CA ILE A 68 14.16 12.81 -20.02
C ILE A 68 15.49 12.41 -20.67
N ARG A 69 15.59 12.44 -22.00
CA ARG A 69 16.85 12.15 -22.70
C ARG A 69 17.96 13.16 -22.37
N GLN A 70 17.61 14.42 -22.14
CA GLN A 70 18.59 15.47 -21.82
C GLN A 70 19.01 15.51 -20.34
N PHE A 71 18.07 15.25 -19.43
CA PHE A 71 18.23 15.54 -18.00
C PHE A 71 18.05 14.32 -17.09
N GLY A 72 17.68 13.16 -17.65
CA GLY A 72 17.40 11.94 -16.90
C GLY A 72 15.97 11.86 -16.36
N ALA A 73 15.71 10.82 -15.58
CA ALA A 73 14.41 10.58 -14.96
C ALA A 73 14.02 11.74 -14.01
N PRO A 74 12.75 12.21 -14.04
CA PRO A 74 12.30 13.30 -13.17
C PRO A 74 12.29 12.97 -11.66
N ASN A 75 12.42 11.69 -11.29
CA ASN A 75 12.49 11.18 -9.91
C ASN A 75 11.40 11.74 -8.97
N GLY A 76 10.15 11.80 -9.46
CA GLY A 76 9.03 12.25 -8.66
C GLY A 76 9.11 13.72 -8.19
N LEU A 77 10.00 14.55 -8.77
CA LEU A 77 10.07 15.98 -8.48
C LEU A 77 8.80 16.68 -8.99
N CYS A 78 7.77 16.69 -8.15
CA CYS A 78 6.50 17.33 -8.44
C CYS A 78 6.49 18.76 -7.86
N SER A 79 5.62 19.60 -8.44
CA SER A 79 5.23 20.87 -7.86
C SER A 79 4.77 20.78 -6.39
N SER A 80 4.44 19.61 -5.85
CA SER A 80 4.18 19.42 -4.41
C SER A 80 5.39 19.78 -3.53
N ILE A 81 6.61 19.54 -4.00
CA ILE A 81 7.85 19.86 -3.28
C ILE A 81 8.03 21.38 -3.21
N THR A 82 7.85 22.07 -4.34
CA THR A 82 7.91 23.54 -4.38
C THR A 82 6.70 24.16 -3.70
N GLU A 83 5.52 23.56 -3.80
CA GLU A 83 4.28 23.99 -3.14
C GLU A 83 4.38 23.81 -1.61
N SER A 84 5.05 22.76 -1.12
CA SER A 84 5.34 22.58 0.31
C SER A 84 6.20 23.74 0.83
N LYS A 85 7.26 24.10 0.11
CA LYS A 85 8.04 25.31 0.43
C LYS A 85 7.22 26.59 0.28
N HIS A 86 6.36 26.68 -0.74
CA HIS A 86 5.46 27.83 -0.94
C HIS A 86 4.43 27.98 0.19
N ILE A 87 3.93 26.88 0.76
CA ILE A 87 3.07 26.91 1.94
C ILE A 87 3.83 27.57 3.11
N HIS A 88 5.06 27.14 3.36
CA HIS A 88 5.86 27.62 4.49
C HIS A 88 6.42 29.03 4.30
N ALA A 89 6.91 29.35 3.10
CA ALA A 89 7.55 30.63 2.79
C ALA A 89 6.57 31.72 2.35
N VAL A 90 5.37 31.36 1.88
CA VAL A 90 4.41 32.33 1.32
C VAL A 90 3.06 32.24 2.04
N LYS A 91 2.36 31.10 2.00
CA LYS A 91 0.97 31.02 2.52
C LYS A 91 0.90 31.25 4.03
N LYS A 92 1.77 30.62 4.83
CA LYS A 92 1.81 30.79 6.29
C LYS A 92 2.21 32.23 6.70
N PRO A 93 3.28 32.83 6.15
CA PRO A 93 3.62 34.24 6.40
C PRO A 93 2.54 35.21 5.96
N TRP A 94 1.91 34.99 4.80
CA TRP A 94 0.79 35.80 4.33
C TRP A 94 -0.38 35.78 5.32
N ARG A 95 -0.76 34.58 5.82
CA ARG A 95 -1.80 34.43 6.86
C ARG A 95 -1.45 35.14 8.17
N ARG A 96 -0.16 35.23 8.52
CA ARG A 96 0.35 35.91 9.72
C ARG A 96 0.53 37.42 9.53
N SER A 97 0.54 37.91 8.29
CA SER A 97 0.71 39.32 7.98
C SER A 97 -0.61 40.10 8.14
N SER A 98 -0.51 41.42 8.26
CA SER A 98 -1.69 42.29 8.24
C SER A 98 -2.32 42.45 6.85
N ARG A 99 -1.79 41.78 5.81
CA ARG A 99 -2.17 41.89 4.39
C ARG A 99 -1.98 43.28 3.76
N HIS A 100 -1.61 44.30 4.52
CA HIS A 100 -1.25 45.63 4.04
C HIS A 100 0.28 45.76 3.91
N LYS A 101 0.79 46.00 2.69
CA LYS A 101 2.24 45.98 2.38
C LYS A 101 2.91 44.70 2.90
N ALA A 102 2.27 43.55 2.67
CA ALA A 102 2.59 42.29 3.32
C ALA A 102 3.97 41.72 2.95
N LEU A 103 4.52 42.03 1.77
CA LEU A 103 5.77 41.43 1.30
C LEU A 103 6.93 41.63 2.30
N GLY A 104 7.12 42.85 2.81
CA GLY A 104 8.16 43.13 3.81
C GLY A 104 7.94 42.37 5.12
N GLN A 105 6.68 42.23 5.54
CA GLN A 105 6.32 41.46 6.75
C GLN A 105 6.60 39.97 6.54
N MET A 106 6.25 39.43 5.37
CA MET A 106 6.49 38.03 5.02
C MET A 106 7.99 37.70 4.99
N LEU A 107 8.81 38.57 4.39
CA LEU A 107 10.27 38.44 4.39
C LEU A 107 10.85 38.44 5.81
N MET A 108 10.39 39.34 6.67
CA MET A 108 10.81 39.39 8.08
C MET A 108 10.40 38.14 8.86
N VAL A 109 9.21 37.59 8.60
CA VAL A 109 8.75 36.34 9.22
C VAL A 109 9.63 35.17 8.78
N ASN A 110 9.92 35.04 7.49
CA ASN A 110 10.80 33.99 6.98
C ASN A 110 12.20 34.11 7.60
N GLN A 111 12.79 35.31 7.60
CA GLN A 111 14.10 35.55 8.20
C GLN A 111 14.14 35.17 9.69
N ARG A 112 13.07 35.44 10.45
CA ARG A 112 12.99 35.06 11.87
C ARG A 112 12.90 33.55 12.04
N ILE A 113 12.11 32.87 11.23
CA ILE A 113 11.99 31.40 11.24
C ILE A 113 13.34 30.76 10.92
N ASP A 114 14.05 31.26 9.90
CA ASP A 114 15.36 30.75 9.50
C ASP A 114 16.41 30.96 10.62
N LYS A 115 16.42 32.15 11.25
CA LYS A 115 17.29 32.43 12.40
C LYS A 115 17.00 31.51 13.59
N LEU A 116 15.73 31.24 13.88
CA LEU A 116 15.35 30.31 14.95
C LEU A 116 15.75 28.87 14.63
N ALA A 117 15.60 28.44 13.37
CA ALA A 117 16.02 27.12 12.93
C ALA A 117 17.56 26.97 13.06
N ALA A 118 18.32 27.96 12.59
CA ALA A 118 19.78 27.99 12.72
C ALA A 118 20.23 27.98 14.19
N ALA A 119 19.61 28.81 15.03
CA ALA A 119 19.89 28.83 16.47
C ALA A 119 19.57 27.49 17.14
N ARG A 120 18.49 26.82 16.75
CA ARG A 120 18.13 25.50 17.28
C ARG A 120 19.18 24.44 16.94
N VAL A 121 19.72 24.45 15.73
CA VAL A 121 20.82 23.56 15.32
C VAL A 121 22.08 23.84 16.14
N ASP A 122 22.48 25.10 16.27
CA ASP A 122 23.65 25.51 17.07
C ASP A 122 23.50 25.12 18.55
N PHE A 123 22.34 25.39 19.16
CA PHE A 123 22.07 25.03 20.55
C PHE A 123 21.99 23.52 20.76
N SER A 124 21.44 22.76 19.80
CA SER A 124 21.44 21.31 19.85
C SER A 124 22.85 20.74 19.78
N ALA A 125 23.70 21.25 18.89
CA ALA A 125 25.09 20.82 18.74
C ALA A 125 25.92 21.09 20.01
N ARG A 126 25.58 22.14 20.76
CA ARG A 126 26.19 22.48 22.05
C ARG A 126 25.57 21.73 23.24
N GLY A 127 24.61 20.84 23.01
CA GLY A 127 23.90 20.11 24.08
C GLY A 127 22.97 20.98 24.93
N MET A 128 22.71 22.23 24.53
CA MET A 128 21.91 23.20 25.30
C MET A 128 20.39 22.92 25.23
N LEU A 129 19.97 22.02 24.34
CA LEU A 129 18.58 21.58 24.19
C LEU A 129 18.32 20.18 24.77
N SER A 130 19.32 19.60 25.43
CA SER A 130 19.25 18.28 26.07
C SER A 130 18.87 18.45 27.54
N GLY A 131 17.57 18.48 27.84
CA GLY A 131 17.04 18.60 29.20
C GLY A 131 15.61 19.15 29.19
N SER A 132 14.70 18.52 29.92
CA SER A 132 13.34 19.03 30.07
C SER A 132 13.35 20.18 31.07
N ALA A 133 12.84 21.36 30.70
CA ALA A 133 12.63 22.46 31.64
C ALA A 133 11.63 22.11 32.78
N LEU A 134 10.99 20.92 32.73
CA LEU A 134 10.11 20.38 33.75
C LEU A 134 10.84 19.61 34.87
N SER A 135 12.16 19.44 34.81
CA SER A 135 12.94 18.79 35.88
C SER A 135 13.55 19.76 36.90
N LEU A 136 12.93 20.91 37.10
CA LEU A 136 13.16 21.75 38.29
C LEU A 136 12.25 21.22 39.42
N PRO A 137 12.77 20.90 40.62
CA PRO A 137 11.94 20.43 41.71
C PRO A 137 11.10 21.59 42.23
N LEU A 138 9.83 21.68 41.79
CA LEU A 138 8.84 22.49 42.46
C LEU A 138 8.48 21.82 43.80
N ALA A 139 8.60 22.59 44.88
CA ALA A 139 8.11 22.24 46.20
C ALA A 139 6.61 21.91 46.17
N PRO A 140 6.11 21.04 47.09
CA PRO A 140 4.75 20.52 47.00
C PRO A 140 3.74 21.57 47.46
N SER A 141 2.81 21.92 46.58
CA SER A 141 1.54 22.53 46.97
C SER A 141 0.39 21.89 46.22
N GLU A 142 -0.61 21.51 47.00
CA GLU A 142 -1.76 20.70 46.63
C GLU A 142 -2.80 21.45 45.77
N SER A 143 -3.60 20.63 45.08
CA SER A 143 -4.99 20.83 44.65
C SER A 143 -5.30 21.62 43.38
N GLY A 144 -6.16 21.03 42.52
CA GLY A 144 -6.88 21.74 41.46
C GLY A 144 -7.13 20.93 40.19
N SER A 145 -8.12 20.04 40.21
CA SER A 145 -8.62 19.29 39.05
C SER A 145 -9.34 20.17 38.02
N LEU A 146 -8.98 20.07 36.73
CA LEU A 146 -9.83 20.43 35.60
C LEU A 146 -9.57 19.47 34.41
N GLN A 147 -10.64 18.83 33.95
CA GLN A 147 -10.73 18.02 32.74
C GLN A 147 -11.10 18.88 31.53
N GLN A 148 -10.47 18.62 30.39
CA GLN A 148 -10.93 18.71 28.98
C GLN A 148 -9.65 18.68 28.10
N GLY A 149 -9.54 18.01 26.97
CA GLY A 149 -10.45 17.25 26.11
C GLY A 149 -9.66 16.90 24.83
N GLY A 150 -10.03 15.81 24.17
CA GLY A 150 -9.67 15.37 22.81
C GLY A 150 -8.33 15.80 22.20
N GLN A 151 -7.36 14.88 22.13
CA GLN A 151 -6.28 14.95 21.15
C GLN A 151 -6.50 13.88 20.07
N GLN A 152 -6.62 14.35 18.85
CA GLN A 152 -6.43 13.58 17.62
C GLN A 152 -5.02 13.01 17.64
N GLU A 153 -4.90 11.69 17.58
CA GLU A 153 -3.65 11.00 17.30
C GLU A 153 -3.30 11.25 15.82
N GLU A 154 -2.48 12.28 15.58
CA GLU A 154 -1.64 12.34 14.39
C GLU A 154 -0.53 11.29 14.58
N ASP A 155 -0.66 10.16 13.88
CA ASP A 155 0.37 9.12 13.76
C ASP A 155 1.62 9.73 13.06
N SER A 156 2.58 10.19 13.85
CA SER A 156 3.93 10.51 13.36
C SER A 156 4.99 10.00 14.34
N ASP A 157 5.04 8.70 14.56
CA ASP A 157 6.15 8.06 15.27
C ASP A 157 7.19 7.55 14.28
N ILE A 158 8.10 8.46 13.89
CA ILE A 158 9.40 8.13 13.32
C ILE A 158 10.32 7.83 14.52
N SER A 159 10.48 6.55 14.84
CA SER A 159 11.62 6.08 15.63
C SER A 159 12.57 5.34 14.70
N ALA A 160 13.61 6.05 14.27
CA ALA A 160 14.76 5.49 13.56
C ALA A 160 15.53 4.56 14.51
N THR A 161 15.79 3.34 14.08
CA THR A 161 16.82 2.48 14.68
C THR A 161 17.67 1.90 13.58
N ASP A 162 18.94 2.29 13.66
CA ASP A 162 20.18 1.65 13.22
C ASP A 162 20.40 1.35 11.73
N ASP A 163 21.32 2.12 11.16
CA ASP A 163 22.00 1.87 9.89
C ASP A 163 22.82 0.58 10.01
N THR A 164 22.26 -0.51 9.52
CA THR A 164 23.02 -1.71 9.17
C THR A 164 22.68 -2.03 7.72
N HIS A 165 23.70 -2.19 6.86
CA HIS A 165 23.56 -2.70 5.50
C HIS A 165 22.52 -3.84 5.48
N LEU A 166 21.31 -3.56 4.99
CA LEU A 166 20.30 -4.58 4.77
C LEU A 166 20.66 -5.27 3.44
N PRO A 167 20.67 -6.62 3.42
CA PRO A 167 20.85 -7.36 2.17
C PRO A 167 19.71 -7.02 1.19
N ASP A 168 19.90 -7.39 -0.07
CA ASP A 168 18.97 -7.33 -1.23
C ASP A 168 17.61 -8.01 -0.94
N ILE A 169 16.88 -7.55 0.07
CA ILE A 169 15.57 -8.06 0.47
C ILE A 169 14.54 -7.27 -0.34
N MET A 170 14.06 -7.86 -1.43
CA MET A 170 13.02 -7.26 -2.26
C MET A 170 11.71 -7.05 -1.48
N SER A 171 11.37 -7.97 -0.56
CA SER A 171 10.26 -7.81 0.39
C SER A 171 10.40 -8.70 1.62
N GLU A 172 9.86 -8.26 2.76
CA GLU A 172 9.72 -9.02 4.00
C GLU A 172 8.39 -8.71 4.68
N VAL A 173 7.66 -9.74 5.12
CA VAL A 173 6.41 -9.59 5.86
C VAL A 173 6.52 -10.18 7.25
N LEU A 174 6.22 -9.37 8.27
CA LEU A 174 6.31 -9.74 9.68
C LEU A 174 4.98 -9.61 10.40
N LEU A 175 4.56 -10.65 11.11
CA LEU A 175 3.38 -10.59 11.98
C LEU A 175 3.53 -9.56 13.10
N SER A 176 2.40 -9.05 13.61
CA SER A 176 2.39 -8.13 14.75
C SER A 176 3.11 -8.73 15.97
N LYS A 177 3.93 -7.93 16.67
CA LYS A 177 4.65 -8.38 17.88
C LYS A 177 3.70 -8.95 18.95
N THR A 178 2.53 -8.33 19.09
CA THR A 178 1.50 -8.76 20.05
C THR A 178 0.44 -9.60 19.36
N TYR A 179 0.21 -10.80 19.89
CA TYR A 179 -0.92 -11.65 19.52
C TYR A 179 -2.17 -11.26 20.31
N VAL A 180 -3.33 -11.65 19.80
CA VAL A 180 -4.63 -11.39 20.40
C VAL A 180 -4.77 -12.11 21.74
N ARG A 181 -5.08 -11.34 22.79
CA ARG A 181 -5.34 -11.88 24.13
C ARG A 181 -6.80 -12.33 24.24
N ASN A 182 -7.10 -13.26 25.14
CA ASN A 182 -8.45 -13.75 25.42
C ASN A 182 -9.16 -14.45 24.24
N ILE A 183 -8.39 -15.10 23.37
CA ILE A 183 -8.92 -16.03 22.36
C ILE A 183 -8.44 -17.45 22.65
N THR A 184 -9.23 -18.45 22.27
CA THR A 184 -8.83 -19.86 22.38
C THR A 184 -7.57 -20.12 21.58
N ARG A 185 -6.66 -20.91 22.15
CA ARG A 185 -5.40 -21.32 21.52
C ARG A 185 -5.47 -22.70 20.87
N ASN A 186 -6.58 -23.42 21.06
CA ASN A 186 -6.85 -24.68 20.37
C ASN A 186 -7.46 -24.36 19.01
N ILE A 187 -6.87 -24.90 17.95
CA ILE A 187 -7.22 -24.58 16.56
C ILE A 187 -8.63 -25.02 16.17
N HIS A 188 -9.14 -26.13 16.69
CA HIS A 188 -10.52 -26.57 16.41
C HIS A 188 -11.53 -25.59 17.00
N HIS A 189 -11.37 -25.26 18.29
CA HIS A 189 -12.21 -24.26 18.95
C HIS A 189 -12.06 -22.87 18.32
N LEU A 190 -10.85 -22.53 17.84
CA LEU A 190 -10.58 -21.28 17.15
C LEU A 190 -11.32 -21.21 15.82
N GLY A 191 -11.23 -22.28 15.02
CA GLY A 191 -11.95 -22.41 13.75
C GLY A 191 -13.44 -22.25 13.94
N HIS A 192 -14.03 -22.94 14.92
CA HIS A 192 -15.45 -22.79 15.23
C HIS A 192 -15.82 -21.36 15.67
N LYS A 193 -15.02 -20.73 16.54
CA LYS A 193 -15.29 -19.36 17.04
C LYS A 193 -15.22 -18.30 15.93
N LEU A 194 -14.36 -18.50 14.94
CA LEU A 194 -14.15 -17.56 13.83
C LEU A 194 -14.98 -17.90 12.58
N HIS A 195 -15.81 -18.95 12.63
CA HIS A 195 -16.51 -19.51 11.46
C HIS A 195 -15.57 -19.95 10.33
N LEU A 196 -14.42 -20.52 10.70
CA LEU A 196 -13.38 -21.09 9.82
C LEU A 196 -13.21 -22.58 10.15
N THR A 197 -14.22 -23.40 9.85
CA THR A 197 -14.30 -24.82 10.26
C THR A 197 -13.16 -25.67 9.69
N ARG A 198 -12.71 -25.36 8.46
CA ARG A 198 -11.64 -26.07 7.76
C ARG A 198 -10.22 -25.62 8.14
N LEU A 199 -10.08 -24.68 9.09
CA LEU A 199 -8.77 -24.13 9.49
C LEU A 199 -7.78 -25.23 9.91
N TYR A 200 -8.23 -26.25 10.63
CA TYR A 200 -7.36 -27.35 11.04
C TYR A 200 -6.88 -28.18 9.85
N GLU A 201 -7.80 -28.54 8.96
CA GLU A 201 -7.53 -29.29 7.73
C GLU A 201 -6.49 -28.56 6.86
N LEU A 202 -6.73 -27.28 6.58
CA LEU A 202 -5.86 -26.46 5.74
C LEU A 202 -4.48 -26.27 6.36
N THR A 203 -4.39 -26.15 7.68
CA THR A 203 -3.09 -26.05 8.35
C THR A 203 -2.29 -27.36 8.24
N ARG A 204 -2.97 -28.52 8.26
CA ARG A 204 -2.30 -29.83 8.05
C ARG A 204 -1.81 -29.99 6.62
N ARG A 205 -2.58 -29.54 5.62
CA ARG A 205 -2.16 -29.52 4.21
C ARG A 205 -0.95 -28.60 3.99
N TYR A 206 -0.95 -27.41 4.62
CA TYR A 206 0.22 -26.52 4.63
C TYR A 206 1.48 -27.19 5.17
N LEU A 207 1.36 -27.91 6.29
CA LEU A 207 2.50 -28.63 6.87
C LEU A 207 2.99 -29.75 5.93
N TYR A 208 2.08 -30.47 5.28
CA TYR A 208 2.43 -31.48 4.28
C TYR A 208 3.19 -30.87 3.08
N ASN A 209 2.69 -29.78 2.49
CA ASN A 209 3.37 -29.06 1.40
C ASN A 209 4.81 -28.67 1.76
N ARG A 210 5.03 -28.29 3.03
CA ARG A 210 6.35 -27.88 3.52
C ARG A 210 7.30 -29.04 3.76
N GLU A 211 6.79 -30.21 4.16
CA GLU A 211 7.60 -31.42 4.39
C GLU A 211 7.90 -32.19 3.10
N SER A 212 7.01 -32.13 2.10
CA SER A 212 7.12 -32.81 0.81
C SER A 212 6.86 -31.85 -0.37
N PRO A 213 7.79 -30.94 -0.70
CA PRO A 213 7.58 -29.94 -1.77
C PRO A 213 7.49 -30.53 -3.18
N ASN A 214 7.94 -31.77 -3.41
CA ASN A 214 8.00 -32.39 -4.74
C ASN A 214 6.82 -33.34 -5.06
N ASP A 215 5.92 -33.62 -4.11
CA ASP A 215 4.87 -34.66 -4.25
C ASP A 215 3.56 -34.18 -4.92
N GLY A 216 3.54 -32.98 -5.51
CA GLY A 216 2.37 -32.45 -6.20
C GLY A 216 1.27 -31.94 -5.26
N ASN A 217 0.09 -31.68 -5.82
CA ASN A 217 -0.94 -30.82 -5.23
C ASN A 217 -1.58 -31.44 -3.96
N SER A 218 -1.29 -30.89 -2.77
CA SER A 218 -1.81 -31.43 -1.48
C SER A 218 -3.32 -31.42 -1.36
N HIS A 219 -4.03 -30.73 -2.24
CA HIS A 219 -5.48 -30.77 -2.32
C HIS A 219 -6.02 -32.17 -2.67
N GLN A 220 -5.19 -33.03 -3.28
CA GLN A 220 -5.55 -34.40 -3.68
C GLN A 220 -5.12 -35.45 -2.65
N VAL A 221 -4.34 -35.07 -1.63
CA VAL A 221 -3.85 -35.99 -0.60
C VAL A 221 -4.92 -36.18 0.47
N LEU A 222 -5.22 -37.45 0.81
CA LEU A 222 -6.13 -37.75 1.91
C LEU A 222 -5.61 -37.16 3.21
N LEU A 223 -6.50 -36.50 3.94
CA LEU A 223 -6.16 -35.77 5.17
C LEU A 223 -5.46 -36.66 6.21
N ASP A 224 -5.66 -37.97 6.20
CA ASP A 224 -5.00 -38.91 7.11
C ASP A 224 -3.49 -39.03 6.89
N HIS A 225 -3.00 -38.73 5.68
CA HIS A 225 -1.57 -38.71 5.37
C HIS A 225 -0.89 -37.38 5.73
N CYS A 226 -1.65 -36.32 5.97
CA CYS A 226 -1.08 -35.04 6.41
C CYS A 226 -0.62 -35.11 7.89
N PRO A 227 0.46 -34.42 8.29
CA PRO A 227 0.92 -34.44 9.66
C PRO A 227 -0.15 -33.89 10.61
N LYS A 228 -0.27 -34.49 11.80
CA LYS A 228 -1.13 -33.98 12.89
C LYS A 228 -0.33 -33.04 13.77
N PHE A 229 -0.95 -31.97 14.24
CA PHE A 229 -0.34 -31.09 15.23
C PHE A 229 -1.34 -30.63 16.27
N ASP A 230 -0.91 -30.58 17.53
CA ASP A 230 -1.73 -30.17 18.68
C ASP A 230 -1.12 -28.95 19.41
N SER A 231 -0.34 -28.14 18.68
CA SER A 231 0.33 -26.98 19.26
C SER A 231 -0.63 -25.81 19.50
N ARG A 232 -0.25 -24.94 20.45
CA ARG A 232 -1.00 -23.71 20.73
C ARG A 232 -0.85 -22.73 19.58
N VAL A 233 -1.97 -22.21 19.10
CA VAL A 233 -2.04 -21.19 18.05
C VAL A 233 -2.16 -19.79 18.66
N TYR A 234 -1.45 -18.82 18.07
CA TYR A 234 -1.45 -17.42 18.45
C TYR A 234 -1.95 -16.58 17.26
N VAL A 235 -3.07 -15.86 17.45
CA VAL A 235 -3.70 -15.05 16.40
C VAL A 235 -3.12 -13.64 16.37
N HIS A 236 -2.98 -13.06 15.18
CA HIS A 236 -2.51 -11.71 14.94
C HIS A 236 -3.55 -10.93 14.11
N HIS A 237 -3.74 -9.64 14.39
CA HIS A 237 -4.70 -8.79 13.64
C HIS A 237 -4.06 -8.02 12.49
N SER A 238 -2.74 -8.09 12.34
CA SER A 238 -2.03 -7.43 11.26
C SER A 238 -0.66 -8.03 11.01
N ALA A 239 -0.20 -7.89 9.79
CA ALA A 239 1.18 -8.06 9.40
C ALA A 239 1.76 -6.73 8.89
N ARG A 240 3.08 -6.58 8.94
CA ARG A 240 3.81 -5.45 8.40
C ARG A 240 4.59 -5.94 7.18
N ALA A 241 4.29 -5.41 6.01
CA ALA A 241 5.08 -5.62 4.81
C ALA A 241 6.13 -4.51 4.70
N MET A 242 7.35 -4.88 4.35
CA MET A 242 8.48 -4.00 4.06
C MET A 242 8.99 -4.40 2.68
N PHE A 243 9.13 -3.45 1.76
CA PHE A 243 9.52 -3.73 0.38
C PHE A 243 10.27 -2.54 -0.21
N TYR A 244 11.05 -2.79 -1.25
CA TYR A 244 11.81 -1.76 -1.94
C TYR A 244 10.97 -1.12 -3.06
N ALA A 245 10.81 0.20 -3.04
CA ALA A 245 10.01 0.98 -3.97
C ALA A 245 10.70 2.32 -4.28
N PRO A 246 11.67 2.34 -5.21
CA PRO A 246 12.53 3.49 -5.45
C PRO A 246 11.82 4.67 -6.13
N SER A 247 10.72 4.39 -6.84
CA SER A 247 9.90 5.39 -7.52
C SER A 247 8.92 6.11 -6.57
N ASP A 248 8.70 5.58 -5.36
CA ASP A 248 7.89 6.24 -4.33
C ASP A 248 8.70 7.29 -3.55
N LEU A 249 8.05 8.43 -3.28
CA LEU A 249 8.65 9.52 -2.50
C LEU A 249 8.70 9.12 -1.02
N CYS A 250 9.92 8.85 -0.54
CA CYS A 250 10.37 8.83 0.87
C CYS A 250 10.42 7.47 1.61
N GLY A 251 11.65 6.98 1.71
CA GLY A 251 12.22 6.10 2.74
C GLY A 251 13.76 6.22 2.64
N ILE A 252 14.51 5.88 3.69
CA ILE A 252 15.98 5.76 3.55
C ILE A 252 16.22 4.70 2.47
N MET A 253 16.92 5.07 1.39
CA MET A 253 17.23 4.20 0.26
C MET A 253 16.01 3.65 -0.52
N GLY A 254 14.79 4.19 -0.39
CA GLY A 254 13.62 3.68 -1.13
C GLY A 254 12.90 2.48 -0.48
N MET A 255 13.14 2.20 0.80
CA MET A 255 12.39 1.18 1.54
C MET A 255 11.04 1.69 2.04
N HIS A 256 9.99 0.97 1.68
CA HIS A 256 8.60 1.23 2.05
C HIS A 256 8.10 0.25 3.10
N ARG A 257 7.11 0.70 3.86
CA ARG A 257 6.46 -0.09 4.89
C ARG A 257 4.97 0.17 4.90
N GLU A 258 4.20 -0.90 4.87
CA GLU A 258 2.76 -0.86 5.03
C GLU A 258 2.25 -1.91 6.03
N ARG A 259 0.97 -1.79 6.39
CA ARG A 259 0.32 -2.69 7.35
C ARG A 259 -0.87 -3.37 6.68
N ILE A 260 -0.78 -4.69 6.56
CA ILE A 260 -1.86 -5.57 6.10
C ILE A 260 -2.72 -5.92 7.32
N ARG A 261 -4.02 -5.70 7.24
CA ARG A 261 -4.95 -5.83 8.38
C ARG A 261 -5.94 -6.98 8.19
N VAL A 262 -6.15 -7.68 9.30
CA VAL A 262 -7.18 -8.70 9.50
C VAL A 262 -7.84 -8.42 10.85
N THR A 263 -8.59 -7.32 10.90
CA THR A 263 -9.16 -6.78 12.13
C THR A 263 -10.65 -7.13 12.20
N PRO A 264 -11.15 -7.76 13.28
CA PRO A 264 -12.54 -8.20 13.38
C PRO A 264 -13.55 -7.04 13.51
N SER A 265 -13.12 -5.89 14.03
CA SER A 265 -13.92 -4.66 14.02
C SER A 265 -13.00 -3.47 13.74
N TRP A 266 -13.26 -2.78 12.64
CA TRP A 266 -12.52 -1.59 12.25
C TRP A 266 -13.32 -0.33 12.61
N ARG A 267 -12.76 0.53 13.49
CA ARG A 267 -13.43 1.76 13.99
C ARG A 267 -14.84 1.51 14.56
N GLY A 268 -15.06 0.37 15.22
CA GLY A 268 -16.36 -0.04 15.75
C GLY A 268 -17.33 -0.57 14.70
N GLY A 269 -16.91 -0.66 13.42
CA GLY A 269 -17.66 -1.25 12.32
C GLY A 269 -17.33 -2.72 12.07
N ARG A 270 -17.59 -3.15 10.84
CA ARG A 270 -17.41 -4.53 10.38
C ARG A 270 -15.93 -4.97 10.28
N PRO A 271 -15.67 -6.28 10.08
CA PRO A 271 -14.32 -6.77 9.89
C PRO A 271 -13.65 -6.13 8.66
N ARG A 272 -12.36 -5.81 8.81
CA ARG A 272 -11.48 -5.40 7.71
C ARG A 272 -10.49 -6.53 7.41
N ARG A 273 -10.51 -6.99 6.16
CA ARG A 273 -9.67 -8.06 5.63
C ARG A 273 -9.03 -7.56 4.35
N ASP A 274 -7.77 -7.17 4.44
CA ASP A 274 -7.01 -6.61 3.33
C ASP A 274 -6.62 -7.72 2.32
N CYS A 275 -6.45 -7.34 1.04
CA CYS A 275 -5.92 -8.20 -0.01
C CYS A 275 -4.39 -8.07 -0.10
N VAL A 276 -3.74 -9.08 -0.68
CA VAL A 276 -2.29 -9.20 -0.79
C VAL A 276 -1.88 -9.78 -2.14
N PHE A 277 -0.70 -9.37 -2.60
CA PHE A 277 0.06 -10.05 -3.64
C PHE A 277 0.96 -11.10 -2.99
N ILE A 278 1.06 -12.28 -3.60
CA ILE A 278 1.81 -13.44 -3.13
C ILE A 278 2.76 -13.88 -4.25
N SER A 279 4.03 -14.11 -3.93
CA SER A 279 5.01 -14.57 -4.93
C SER A 279 4.84 -16.06 -5.25
N SER A 280 4.77 -16.40 -6.54
CA SER A 280 4.57 -17.76 -7.06
C SER A 280 5.86 -18.61 -7.02
N SER A 281 7.05 -18.01 -7.13
CA SER A 281 8.34 -18.69 -6.94
C SER A 281 9.49 -17.70 -6.70
N TYR A 282 10.57 -18.17 -6.08
CA TYR A 282 11.80 -17.41 -5.81
C TYR A 282 12.78 -17.39 -6.99
N ASP A 283 12.35 -17.78 -8.19
CA ASP A 283 13.21 -17.84 -9.37
C ASP A 283 13.21 -16.48 -10.08
N ASN A 284 14.03 -15.58 -9.55
CA ASN A 284 14.35 -14.25 -10.09
C ASN A 284 15.16 -14.31 -11.41
N GLU A 285 14.82 -15.17 -12.36
CA GLU A 285 15.54 -15.30 -13.65
C GLU A 285 14.60 -15.48 -14.87
N ALA A 286 13.46 -14.78 -14.89
CA ALA A 286 12.75 -14.56 -16.15
C ALA A 286 13.09 -13.17 -16.68
N GLU A 287 14.14 -13.08 -17.50
CA GLU A 287 14.37 -11.93 -18.37
C GLU A 287 13.15 -11.74 -19.29
N GLY A 288 12.36 -10.69 -19.05
CA GLY A 288 11.40 -10.15 -20.02
C GLY A 288 9.91 -10.38 -19.76
N GLY A 289 9.50 -10.96 -18.63
CA GLY A 289 8.10 -11.04 -18.19
C GLY A 289 7.79 -10.01 -17.09
N GLY A 290 6.64 -9.34 -17.16
CA GLY A 290 6.18 -8.43 -16.11
C GLY A 290 5.99 -9.17 -14.78
N LEU A 291 6.11 -8.48 -13.65
CA LEU A 291 6.15 -9.12 -12.33
C LEU A 291 4.82 -9.83 -11.97
N LEU A 292 3.71 -9.53 -12.66
CA LEU A 292 2.46 -10.28 -12.50
C LEU A 292 2.48 -11.70 -13.02
N ASP A 293 3.36 -12.06 -13.95
CA ASP A 293 3.47 -13.46 -14.40
C ASP A 293 3.78 -14.39 -13.21
N ASN A 294 4.29 -13.83 -12.11
CA ASN A 294 4.66 -14.53 -10.88
C ASN A 294 3.93 -14.04 -9.61
N LEU A 295 2.91 -13.16 -9.70
CA LEU A 295 2.18 -12.68 -8.51
C LEU A 295 0.72 -13.18 -8.47
N LEU A 296 0.42 -13.97 -7.45
CA LEU A 296 -0.93 -14.42 -7.13
C LEU A 296 -1.63 -13.40 -6.23
N ILE A 297 -2.96 -13.38 -6.28
CA ILE A 297 -3.79 -12.43 -5.52
C ILE A 297 -4.64 -13.19 -4.51
N ALA A 298 -4.67 -12.71 -3.27
CA ALA A 298 -5.53 -13.30 -2.26
C ALA A 298 -6.04 -12.29 -1.24
N ARG A 299 -7.16 -12.59 -0.58
CA ARG A 299 -7.67 -11.84 0.57
C ARG A 299 -7.34 -12.57 1.86
N VAL A 300 -6.81 -11.86 2.86
CA VAL A 300 -6.39 -12.49 4.11
C VAL A 300 -7.53 -12.54 5.14
N PHE A 301 -7.82 -13.74 5.66
CA PHE A 301 -8.88 -13.98 6.64
C PHE A 301 -8.37 -14.19 8.06
N LEU A 302 -7.14 -14.68 8.22
CA LEU A 302 -6.53 -14.90 9.53
C LEU A 302 -5.00 -14.83 9.44
N PHE A 303 -4.36 -14.06 10.31
CA PHE A 303 -2.93 -14.25 10.60
C PHE A 303 -2.75 -15.03 11.89
N PHE A 304 -1.90 -16.05 11.87
CA PHE A 304 -1.63 -16.85 13.06
C PHE A 304 -0.22 -17.43 13.06
N SER A 305 0.28 -17.77 14.24
CA SER A 305 1.55 -18.49 14.39
C SER A 305 1.43 -19.62 15.39
N PHE A 306 2.24 -20.64 15.21
CA PHE A 306 2.31 -21.80 16.10
C PHE A 306 3.73 -22.39 16.08
N LYS A 307 3.99 -23.37 16.95
CA LYS A 307 5.32 -23.96 17.12
C LYS A 307 5.24 -25.48 17.08
N ILE A 308 6.03 -26.09 16.20
CA ILE A 308 6.24 -27.55 16.15
C ILE A 308 7.71 -27.80 16.48
N GLY A 309 7.97 -28.54 17.57
CA GLY A 309 9.32 -28.72 18.09
C GLY A 309 10.01 -27.38 18.40
N LYS A 310 11.08 -27.05 17.67
CA LYS A 310 11.80 -25.76 17.78
C LYS A 310 11.41 -24.75 16.70
N VAL A 311 10.70 -25.17 15.66
CA VAL A 311 10.37 -24.34 14.49
C VAL A 311 9.10 -23.54 14.75
N ARG A 312 9.15 -22.23 14.49
CA ARG A 312 7.99 -21.34 14.56
C ARG A 312 7.45 -21.15 13.15
N HIS A 313 6.17 -21.43 12.97
CA HIS A 313 5.45 -21.21 11.72
C HIS A 313 4.66 -19.91 11.84
N GLN A 314 4.82 -19.02 10.86
CA GLN A 314 4.02 -17.81 10.70
C GLN A 314 3.17 -17.99 9.46
N CYS A 315 1.86 -17.98 9.63
CA CYS A 315 0.92 -18.39 8.59
C CYS A 315 -0.17 -17.35 8.39
N ALA A 316 -0.70 -17.33 7.17
CA ALA A 316 -1.89 -16.59 6.80
C ALA A 316 -2.91 -17.57 6.21
N LEU A 317 -4.17 -17.48 6.63
CA LEU A 317 -5.29 -18.10 5.93
C LEU A 317 -5.81 -17.10 4.90
N VAL A 318 -5.82 -17.50 3.63
CA VAL A 318 -6.18 -16.64 2.51
C VAL A 318 -7.30 -17.23 1.67
N HIS A 319 -8.04 -16.38 0.97
CA HIS A 319 -9.00 -16.72 -0.09
C HIS A 319 -8.42 -16.28 -1.42
N TRP A 320 -8.26 -17.20 -2.36
CA TRP A 320 -7.64 -16.95 -3.66
C TRP A 320 -8.52 -16.18 -4.64
N PHE A 321 -7.86 -15.49 -5.57
CA PHE A 321 -8.44 -14.88 -6.75
C PHE A 321 -7.66 -15.35 -7.97
N SER A 322 -8.37 -15.80 -8.99
CA SER A 322 -7.80 -16.11 -10.31
C SER A 322 -7.89 -14.89 -11.23
N VAL A 323 -6.84 -14.70 -12.04
CA VAL A 323 -6.86 -13.69 -13.13
C VAL A 323 -7.91 -14.09 -14.16
N ASP A 324 -8.71 -13.13 -14.58
CA ASP A 324 -9.77 -13.29 -15.59
C ASP A 324 -9.24 -12.85 -16.96
N GLY A 325 -8.95 -13.83 -17.83
CA GLY A 325 -8.45 -13.63 -19.19
C GLY A 325 -6.93 -13.50 -19.33
N ASP A 326 -6.46 -13.43 -20.57
CA ASP A 326 -5.03 -13.42 -20.93
C ASP A 326 -4.46 -12.01 -21.15
N CYS A 327 -5.29 -10.96 -20.99
CA CYS A 327 -4.85 -9.58 -21.19
C CYS A 327 -5.61 -8.60 -20.27
N PRO A 328 -5.02 -7.42 -19.98
CA PRO A 328 -5.71 -6.37 -19.23
C PRO A 328 -6.96 -5.88 -19.95
N ASP A 329 -7.93 -5.39 -19.16
CA ASP A 329 -9.15 -4.80 -19.69
C ASP A 329 -8.83 -3.65 -20.68
N PRO A 330 -9.37 -3.67 -21.91
CA PRO A 330 -8.99 -2.72 -22.95
C PRO A 330 -9.44 -1.28 -22.69
N GLU A 331 -10.38 -1.05 -21.75
CA GLU A 331 -10.84 0.29 -21.42
C GLU A 331 -10.00 0.93 -20.31
N THR A 332 -9.76 0.18 -19.23
CA THR A 332 -9.07 0.64 -18.02
C THR A 332 -7.58 0.32 -18.00
N GLY A 333 -7.12 -0.66 -18.78
CA GLY A 333 -5.75 -1.16 -18.78
C GLY A 333 -5.37 -1.91 -17.49
N MET A 334 -6.34 -2.31 -16.67
CA MET A 334 -6.12 -3.08 -15.43
C MET A 334 -6.40 -4.56 -15.67
N TRP A 335 -5.63 -5.43 -15.03
CA TRP A 335 -5.96 -6.85 -14.94
C TRP A 335 -7.25 -7.05 -14.15
N MET A 336 -8.00 -8.07 -14.51
CA MET A 336 -9.25 -8.43 -13.84
C MET A 336 -9.06 -9.74 -13.07
N ALA A 337 -9.75 -9.89 -11.96
CA ALA A 337 -9.65 -11.07 -11.11
C ALA A 337 -11.00 -11.47 -10.53
N THR A 338 -11.24 -12.78 -10.46
CA THR A 338 -12.44 -13.38 -9.88
C THR A 338 -12.10 -14.12 -8.59
N PRO A 339 -12.90 -13.99 -7.52
CA PRO A 339 -12.72 -14.79 -6.31
C PRO A 339 -12.98 -16.27 -6.58
N ASP A 340 -12.11 -17.15 -6.07
CA ASP A 340 -12.18 -18.57 -6.35
C ASP A 340 -13.16 -19.29 -5.41
N TYR A 341 -13.96 -20.20 -5.97
CA TYR A 341 -14.93 -20.99 -5.21
C TYR A 341 -14.84 -22.47 -5.59
N SER A 342 -14.85 -23.34 -4.58
CA SER A 342 -14.97 -24.79 -4.71
C SER A 342 -16.30 -25.22 -4.10
N ASP A 343 -17.20 -25.78 -4.91
CA ASP A 343 -18.54 -26.23 -4.50
C ASP A 343 -19.34 -25.17 -3.69
N ALA A 344 -19.27 -23.91 -4.12
CA ALA A 344 -19.86 -22.73 -3.47
C ALA A 344 -19.25 -22.30 -2.12
N GLU A 345 -18.18 -22.97 -1.66
CA GLU A 345 -17.33 -22.48 -0.57
C GLU A 345 -16.15 -21.68 -1.13
N LYS A 346 -15.67 -20.70 -0.36
CA LYS A 346 -14.46 -19.94 -0.71
C LYS A 346 -13.27 -20.90 -0.80
N GLU A 347 -12.49 -20.80 -1.87
CA GLU A 347 -11.26 -21.58 -1.99
C GLU A 347 -10.18 -20.97 -1.08
N MET A 348 -10.03 -21.60 0.09
CA MET A 348 -9.16 -21.10 1.15
C MET A 348 -7.90 -21.95 1.29
N GLU A 349 -6.77 -21.31 1.56
CA GLU A 349 -5.50 -21.99 1.81
C GLU A 349 -4.73 -21.35 2.97
N VAL A 350 -3.90 -22.14 3.65
CA VAL A 350 -2.93 -21.63 4.62
C VAL A 350 -1.57 -21.51 3.93
N ILE A 351 -1.04 -20.29 3.86
CA ILE A 351 0.27 -19.98 3.27
C ILE A 351 1.27 -19.53 4.34
N SER A 352 2.56 -19.55 4.01
CA SER A 352 3.58 -18.88 4.82
C SER A 352 3.39 -17.37 4.73
N VAL A 353 3.60 -16.63 5.82
CA VAL A 353 3.61 -15.16 5.75
C VAL A 353 4.76 -14.66 4.85
N ASP A 354 5.84 -15.43 4.77
CA ASP A 354 7.02 -15.10 3.96
C ASP A 354 6.76 -15.13 2.44
N SER A 355 5.67 -15.75 1.97
CA SER A 355 5.30 -15.72 0.55
C SER A 355 4.49 -14.48 0.17
N ILE A 356 3.97 -13.74 1.16
CA ILE A 356 3.26 -12.50 0.92
C ILE A 356 4.29 -11.44 0.50
N PHE A 357 4.07 -10.83 -0.65
CA PHE A 357 4.92 -9.74 -1.14
C PHE A 357 4.51 -8.41 -0.50
N ARG A 358 3.25 -8.00 -0.72
CA ARG A 358 2.69 -6.76 -0.19
C ARG A 358 1.16 -6.74 -0.24
N ALA A 359 0.51 -5.67 0.21
CA ALA A 359 -0.92 -5.46 0.08
C ALA A 359 -1.32 -5.23 -1.39
N ALA A 360 -2.46 -5.79 -1.78
CA ALA A 360 -3.10 -5.57 -3.08
C ALA A 360 -4.38 -4.75 -2.89
N HIS A 361 -4.69 -3.92 -3.88
CA HIS A 361 -5.92 -3.13 -3.89
C HIS A 361 -6.83 -3.60 -5.03
N LEU A 362 -8.03 -4.07 -4.69
CA LEU A 362 -9.03 -4.54 -5.64
C LEU A 362 -10.21 -3.57 -5.69
N ILE A 363 -10.70 -3.28 -6.89
CA ILE A 363 -11.87 -2.44 -7.12
C ILE A 363 -12.98 -3.32 -7.72
N GLY A 364 -14.12 -3.41 -7.06
CA GLY A 364 -15.26 -4.19 -7.56
C GLY A 364 -15.86 -3.63 -8.86
N CYS A 365 -16.14 -4.50 -9.83
CA CYS A 365 -16.77 -4.15 -11.08
C CYS A 365 -18.29 -4.03 -10.90
N ALA A 366 -18.83 -2.80 -10.92
CA ALA A 366 -20.24 -2.54 -10.62
C ALA A 366 -21.25 -2.96 -11.72
N GLY A 367 -20.76 -3.34 -12.91
CA GLY A 367 -21.61 -3.66 -14.06
C GLY A 367 -22.56 -2.51 -14.42
N ASP A 368 -23.72 -2.86 -14.97
CA ASP A 368 -24.70 -1.86 -15.45
C ASP A 368 -25.71 -1.44 -14.37
N THR A 369 -25.67 -2.05 -13.19
CA THR A 369 -26.64 -1.82 -12.12
C THR A 369 -26.14 -0.81 -11.10
N PHE A 370 -27.01 0.10 -10.67
CA PHE A 370 -26.69 1.01 -9.59
C PHE A 370 -26.52 0.27 -8.27
N LEU A 371 -25.47 0.63 -7.53
CA LEU A 371 -25.26 0.13 -6.17
C LEU A 371 -26.39 0.62 -5.24
N PRO A 372 -26.83 -0.21 -4.27
CA PRO A 372 -27.84 0.20 -3.32
C PRO A 372 -27.40 1.45 -2.54
N VAL A 373 -28.21 2.51 -2.55
CA VAL A 373 -27.89 3.78 -1.86
C VAL A 373 -27.96 3.64 -0.34
N GLN A 374 -28.80 2.72 0.15
CA GLN A 374 -28.98 2.46 1.57
C GLN A 374 -28.40 1.09 1.94
N GLY A 375 -27.65 1.04 3.03
CA GLY A 375 -27.12 -0.21 3.58
C GLY A 375 -25.91 -0.78 2.84
N PHE A 376 -25.46 -0.15 1.74
CA PHE A 376 -24.17 -0.43 1.12
C PHE A 376 -23.12 0.54 1.64
N ASP A 377 -22.03 0.01 2.17
CA ASP A 377 -20.88 0.77 2.68
C ASP A 377 -19.57 0.15 2.16
N ASP A 378 -18.44 0.80 2.48
CA ASP A 378 -17.10 0.37 2.07
C ASP A 378 -16.74 -1.05 2.52
N THR A 379 -17.39 -1.57 3.55
CA THR A 379 -17.11 -2.90 4.11
C THR A 379 -17.64 -4.04 3.24
N HIS A 380 -18.60 -3.76 2.35
CA HIS A 380 -19.14 -4.75 1.40
C HIS A 380 -18.31 -4.85 0.11
N SER A 381 -17.36 -3.93 -0.10
CA SER A 381 -16.66 -3.75 -1.38
C SER A 381 -15.94 -5.00 -1.91
N LEU A 382 -15.54 -5.94 -1.06
CA LEU A 382 -14.84 -7.17 -1.45
C LEU A 382 -15.74 -8.42 -1.39
N ASP A 383 -17.01 -8.27 -1.01
CA ASP A 383 -17.97 -9.37 -0.87
C ASP A 383 -19.20 -9.20 -1.79
N ALA A 384 -19.41 -8.01 -2.34
CA ALA A 384 -20.59 -7.69 -3.16
C ALA A 384 -20.38 -7.86 -4.69
N PHE A 385 -19.15 -8.08 -5.14
CA PHE A 385 -18.82 -8.19 -6.56
C PHE A 385 -18.21 -9.55 -6.86
N ASN A 386 -18.47 -10.03 -8.07
CA ASN A 386 -17.93 -11.29 -8.58
C ASN A 386 -16.66 -11.10 -9.42
N LEU A 387 -16.31 -9.85 -9.73
CA LEU A 387 -15.23 -9.48 -10.62
C LEU A 387 -14.60 -8.20 -10.12
N PHE A 388 -13.27 -8.11 -10.17
CA PHE A 388 -12.50 -7.03 -9.59
C PHE A 388 -11.40 -6.56 -10.54
N TYR A 389 -11.20 -5.26 -10.64
CA TYR A 389 -9.98 -4.70 -11.21
C TYR A 389 -8.85 -4.74 -10.19
N VAL A 390 -7.69 -5.23 -10.59
CA VAL A 390 -6.44 -5.16 -9.84
C VAL A 390 -5.88 -3.75 -10.02
N ASN A 391 -6.00 -2.93 -8.98
CA ASN A 391 -5.68 -1.52 -9.07
C ASN A 391 -4.17 -1.29 -9.04
N LYS A 392 -3.60 -1.18 -10.23
CA LYS A 392 -2.21 -0.82 -10.46
C LYS A 392 -1.84 0.61 -10.14
N TYR A 393 -2.84 1.50 -10.09
CA TYR A 393 -2.66 2.91 -9.79
C TYR A 393 -2.83 3.20 -8.30
N ALA A 394 -2.75 2.18 -7.44
CA ALA A 394 -2.82 2.38 -5.98
C ALA A 394 -1.62 3.21 -5.47
N ASP A 395 -0.42 2.92 -5.96
CA ASP A 395 0.84 3.64 -5.71
C ASP A 395 1.86 3.32 -6.83
N TYR A 396 3.05 3.94 -6.82
CA TYR A 396 3.99 3.75 -7.94
C TYR A 396 4.56 2.34 -7.97
N HIS A 397 4.87 1.75 -6.82
CA HIS A 397 5.35 0.38 -6.79
C HIS A 397 4.29 -0.62 -7.27
N ALA A 398 3.00 -0.40 -6.96
CA ALA A 398 1.92 -1.21 -7.50
C ALA A 398 1.86 -1.12 -9.05
N HIS A 399 2.15 0.05 -9.62
CA HIS A 399 2.21 0.23 -11.08
C HIS A 399 3.37 -0.54 -11.72
N GLU A 400 4.51 -0.63 -11.04
CA GLU A 400 5.68 -1.36 -11.51
C GLU A 400 5.54 -2.88 -11.41
N ILE A 401 4.88 -3.37 -10.36
CA ILE A 401 4.78 -4.82 -10.12
C ILE A 401 3.53 -5.46 -10.69
N ALA A 402 2.47 -4.67 -10.92
CA ALA A 402 1.20 -5.21 -11.37
C ALA A 402 1.11 -5.30 -12.91
N PHE A 403 2.21 -5.16 -13.67
CA PHE A 403 2.24 -5.24 -15.15
C PHE A 403 3.45 -6.00 -15.66
#